data_AF-A0A316GB53-F1
#
_entry.id   AF-A0A316GB53-F1
#
_cell.length_a   1.000
_cell.length_b   1.000
_cell.length_c   1.000
_cell.angle_alpha   90.00
_cell.angle_beta   90.00
_cell.angle_gamma   90.00
#
_symmetry.space_group_name_H-M   'P 1'
#
loop_
_entity.id
_entity.type
_entity.pdbx_description
1 polymer ?
#
loop_
_entity_poly.entity_id
_entity_poly.type
_entity_poly.pdbx_seq_one_letter_code
_entity_poly.pdbx_strand_id
1 'polypeptide(L)' 'MKTAALLAALVMTLAPSAVLAMCEGHDQVTMSCPEGQTFDSESRSCITPTG' A
#
# COMPACT_ATOMS: atom_id res chain seq x y z
N MET A 1 -9.10 31.73 -20.90
CA MET A 1 -8.20 30.57 -21.14
C MET A 1 -7.01 30.47 -20.18
N LYS A 2 -6.39 31.55 -19.70
CA LYS A 2 -5.32 31.48 -18.68
C LYS A 2 -5.83 31.08 -17.27
N THR A 3 -6.99 31.58 -16.86
CA THR A 3 -7.55 31.34 -15.52
C THR A 3 -8.03 29.90 -15.34
N ALA A 4 -8.64 29.30 -16.37
CA ALA A 4 -9.05 27.90 -16.35
C ALA A 4 -7.88 26.92 -16.20
N ALA A 5 -6.72 27.23 -16.80
CA ALA A 5 -5.51 26.42 -16.68
C ALA A 5 -4.89 26.48 -15.27
N LEU A 6 -4.90 27.65 -14.64
CA LEU A 6 -4.49 27.82 -13.24
C LEU A 6 -5.47 27.10 -12.29
N LEU A 7 -6.76 27.17 -12.61
CA LEU A 7 -7.87 26.34 -12.13
C LEU A 7 -7.48 24.87 -11.94
N ALA A 8 -7.19 24.25 -13.08
CA ALA A 8 -6.94 22.82 -13.18
C ALA A 8 -5.63 22.39 -12.50
N ALA A 9 -4.59 23.22 -12.58
CA ALA A 9 -3.30 22.94 -11.95
C ALA A 9 -3.40 22.89 -10.41
N LEU A 10 -4.19 23.78 -9.80
CA LEU A 10 -4.41 23.81 -8.36
C LEU A 10 -5.18 22.56 -7.86
N VAL A 11 -6.14 22.07 -8.65
CA VAL A 11 -6.89 20.85 -8.31
C VAL A 11 -5.98 19.62 -8.35
N MET A 12 -5.07 19.53 -9.32
CA MET A 12 -4.14 18.39 -9.42
C MET A 12 -3.11 18.34 -8.27
N THR A 13 -2.71 19.47 -7.69
CA THR A 13 -1.74 19.49 -6.59
C THR A 13 -2.37 19.12 -5.23
N LEU A 14 -3.69 19.28 -5.07
CA LEU A 14 -4.41 18.92 -3.85
C LEU A 14 -4.99 17.49 -3.84
N ALA A 15 -4.99 16.80 -4.98
CA ALA A 15 -5.52 15.43 -5.06
C ALA A 15 -4.74 14.37 -4.24
N PRO A 16 -3.39 14.39 -4.12
CA PRO A 16 -2.66 13.30 -3.48
C PRO A 16 -2.82 13.24 -1.95
N SER A 17 -3.18 14.35 -1.29
CA SER A 17 -3.23 14.41 0.17
C SER A 17 -4.41 13.63 0.79
N ALA A 18 -5.43 13.29 -0.02
CA ALA A 18 -6.56 12.47 0.44
C ALA A 18 -6.31 10.95 0.38
N VAL A 19 -5.22 10.49 -0.25
CA VAL A 19 -4.92 9.05 -0.39
C VAL A 19 -4.33 8.46 0.90
N LEU A 20 -3.78 9.29 1.78
CA LEU A 20 -3.16 8.82 3.03
C LEU A 20 -4.18 8.28 4.05
N ALA A 21 -5.42 8.80 4.02
CA ALA A 21 -6.50 8.32 4.89
C ALA A 21 -7.09 6.97 4.44
N MET A 22 -6.74 6.49 3.24
CA MET A 22 -7.19 5.18 2.72
C MET A 22 -6.30 4.03 3.23
N CYS A 23 -5.19 4.36 3.91
CA CYS A 23 -4.23 3.41 4.48
C CYS A 23 -4.20 3.45 6.02
N GLU A 24 -5.16 4.11 6.69
CA GLU A 24 -5.32 3.99 8.13
C GLU A 24 -6.09 2.70 8.44
N GLY A 25 -5.38 1.57 8.49
CA GLY A 25 -5.93 0.26 8.87
C GLY A 25 -5.92 -0.81 7.79
N HIS A 26 -5.28 -0.55 6.64
CA HIS A 26 -5.06 -1.56 5.61
C HIS A 26 -3.58 -1.97 5.59
N ASP A 27 -3.16 -2.68 6.62
CA ASP A 27 -1.93 -3.47 6.64
C ASP A 27 -2.07 -4.65 5.65
N GLN A 28 -2.23 -4.38 4.35
CA GLN A 28 -1.82 -5.33 3.33
C GLN A 28 -0.30 -5.30 3.24
N VAL A 29 0.34 -5.58 4.38
CA VAL A 29 1.63 -6.25 4.36
C VAL A 29 1.33 -7.64 3.81
N THR A 30 1.34 -7.75 2.49
CA THR A 30 1.73 -9.01 1.87
C THR A 30 3.15 -9.25 2.37
N MET A 31 3.25 -9.88 3.54
CA MET A 31 4.44 -10.56 4.00
C MET A 31 4.60 -11.75 3.06
N SER A 32 5.07 -11.48 1.84
CA SER A 32 5.57 -12.53 0.98
C SER A 32 6.70 -13.17 1.76
N CYS A 33 6.49 -14.38 2.24
CA CYS A 33 7.59 -15.15 2.79
C CYS A 33 8.69 -15.24 1.73
N PRO A 34 9.97 -15.23 2.15
CA PRO A 34 11.07 -15.43 1.22
C PRO A 34 10.85 -16.70 0.41
N GLU A 35 11.43 -16.74 -0.79
CA GLU A 35 11.33 -17.88 -1.70
C GLU A 35 11.61 -19.22 -0.99
N GLY A 36 10.71 -20.19 -1.19
CA GLY A 36 10.81 -21.52 -0.56
C GLY A 36 10.28 -21.62 0.88
N GLN A 37 9.73 -20.53 1.46
CA GLN A 37 9.10 -20.56 2.78
C GLN A 37 7.58 -20.38 2.70
N THR A 38 6.88 -20.91 3.71
CA THR A 38 5.42 -20.80 3.88
C THR A 38 5.10 -20.10 5.19
N PHE A 39 4.07 -19.24 5.19
CA PHE A 39 3.62 -18.59 6.41
C PHE A 39 2.94 -19.62 7.33
N ASP A 40 3.50 -19.79 8.52
CA ASP A 40 2.89 -20.54 9.61
C ASP A 40 2.08 -19.60 10.51
N SER A 41 0.77 -19.84 10.59
CA SER A 41 -0.12 -19.04 11.43
C SER A 41 0.04 -19.33 12.92
N GLU A 42 0.58 -20.50 13.30
CA GLU A 42 0.78 -20.88 14.70
C GLU A 42 1.90 -20.05 15.33
N SER A 43 3.06 -20.01 14.67
CA SER A 43 4.27 -19.28 15.10
C SER A 43 4.33 -17.85 14.57
N ARG A 44 3.34 -17.44 13.74
CA ARG A 44 3.27 -16.13 13.06
C ARG A 44 4.56 -15.78 12.32
N SER A 45 5.18 -16.79 11.71
CA SER A 45 6.51 -16.71 11.11
C SER A 45 6.55 -17.46 9.78
N CYS A 46 7.47 -17.09 8.90
CA CYS A 46 7.77 -17.89 7.72
C CYS A 46 8.64 -19.09 8.13
N ILE A 47 8.21 -20.29 7.75
CA ILE A 47 8.95 -21.53 8.01
C ILE A 47 9.32 -22.21 6.68
N THR A 48 10.40 -22.99 6.70
CA THR A 48 10.73 -23.90 5.60
C THR A 48 9.85 -25.14 5.74
N PRO A 49 8.96 -25.45 4.78
CA PRO A 49 8.16 -26.68 4.83
C PRO A 49 9.09 -27.89 4.72
N THR A 50 9.12 -28.73 5.76
CA THR A 50 9.79 -30.03 5.73
C THR A 50 8.86 -31.01 5.01
N GLY A 51 9.24 -31.41 3.79
CA GLY A 51 8.58 -32.50 3.05
C GLY A 51 8.87 -33.87 3.63
#